data_AF-A0A7Y3KUD3-F1
#
_entry.id   AF-A0A7Y3KUD3-F1
#
_cell.length_a   1.000
_cell.length_b   1.000
_cell.length_c   1.000
_cell.angle_alpha   90.00
_cell.angle_beta   90.00
_cell.angle_gamma   90.00
#
_symmetry.space_group_name_H-M   'P 1'
#
loop_
_entity.id
_entity.type
_entity.pdbx_description
1 polymer ?
#
loop_
_entity_poly.entity_id
_entity_poly.type
_entity_poly.pdbx_seq_one_letter_code
_entity_poly.pdbx_strand_id
1 'polypeptide(L)'
;MSGHAVARARVTMLPATCVAVAANALKKGDVLATARYAGVQATKQTASLVSEADLLSSLRVTVEFEVAETWIDIEARVDGSERTGVEPHALCAVMVAALTIYDMCKAVDRTMMIGSVELHQTSDSQPHRGL
;
A
#
# COMPACT_ATOMS: atom_id res chain seq x y z
N MET A 1 -11.31 22.17 -3.22
CA MET A 1 -11.30 20.76 -3.66
C MET A 1 -10.36 20.03 -2.73
N SER A 2 -10.82 18.97 -2.08
CA SER A 2 -10.04 18.09 -1.21
C SER A 2 -9.05 17.27 -2.04
N GLY A 3 -7.84 17.03 -1.52
CA GLY A 3 -6.89 16.11 -2.16
C GLY A 3 -7.40 14.67 -2.11
N HIS A 4 -7.26 13.95 -3.22
CA HIS A 4 -7.56 12.51 -3.35
C HIS A 4 -6.44 11.85 -4.15
N ALA A 5 -5.94 10.72 -3.69
CA ALA A 5 -5.02 9.88 -4.44
C ALA A 5 -5.28 8.39 -4.23
N VAL A 6 -5.07 7.62 -5.28
CA VAL A 6 -5.07 6.15 -5.27
C VAL A 6 -3.69 5.69 -5.72
N ALA A 7 -3.03 4.86 -4.92
CA ALA A 7 -1.79 4.21 -5.28
C ALA A 7 -1.97 2.69 -5.26
N ARG A 8 -1.15 2.00 -6.07
CA ARG A 8 -1.11 0.55 -6.15
C ARG A 8 0.30 0.01 -5.95
N ALA A 9 0.39 -1.21 -5.47
CA ALA A 9 1.61 -2.01 -5.43
C ALA A 9 1.28 -3.49 -5.58
N ARG A 10 2.27 -4.29 -5.97
CA ARG A 10 2.16 -5.75 -6.05
C ARG A 10 3.27 -6.42 -5.27
N VAL A 11 2.94 -7.48 -4.55
CA VAL A 11 3.91 -8.41 -3.96
C VAL A 11 3.80 -9.76 -4.66
N THR A 12 4.78 -10.11 -5.50
CA THR A 12 4.85 -11.45 -6.11
C THR A 12 5.46 -12.44 -5.14
N MET A 13 4.96 -13.67 -5.12
CA MET A 13 5.38 -14.72 -4.19
C MET A 13 5.10 -16.12 -4.75
N LEU A 14 5.58 -17.16 -4.08
CA LEU A 14 5.27 -18.54 -4.44
C LEU A 14 3.76 -18.81 -4.27
N PRO A 15 3.16 -19.69 -5.10
CA PRO A 15 1.75 -20.04 -4.96
C PRO A 15 1.36 -20.56 -3.58
N ALA A 16 2.24 -21.37 -2.97
CA ALA A 16 2.04 -21.87 -1.62
C ALA A 16 1.95 -20.75 -0.57
N THR A 17 2.68 -19.65 -0.78
CA THR A 17 2.64 -18.47 0.08
C THR A 17 1.31 -17.74 -0.05
N CYS A 18 0.81 -17.52 -1.27
CA CYS A 18 -0.51 -16.93 -1.51
C CYS A 18 -1.62 -17.75 -0.84
N VAL A 19 -1.59 -19.07 -1.00
CA VAL A 19 -2.56 -19.99 -0.36
C VAL A 19 -2.49 -19.86 1.16
N ALA A 20 -1.30 -19.84 1.74
CA ALA A 20 -1.12 -19.70 3.19
C ALA A 20 -1.61 -18.34 3.72
N VAL A 21 -1.40 -17.26 2.96
CA VAL A 21 -1.91 -15.92 3.30
C VAL A 21 -3.44 -15.89 3.24
N ALA A 22 -4.04 -16.38 2.15
CA ALA A 22 -5.50 -16.41 1.98
C ALA A 22 -6.20 -17.26 3.06
N ALA A 23 -5.57 -18.36 3.47
CA ALA A 23 -6.08 -19.25 4.52
C ALA A 23 -5.75 -18.78 5.94
N ASN A 24 -5.04 -17.66 6.11
CA ASN A 24 -4.54 -17.18 7.41
C ASN A 24 -3.77 -18.28 8.20
N ALA A 25 -2.93 -19.04 7.49
CA ALA A 25 -2.27 -20.23 8.02
C ALA A 25 -0.81 -20.00 8.45
N LEU A 26 -0.33 -18.75 8.44
CA LEU A 26 1.03 -18.40 8.81
C LEU A 26 1.17 -18.24 10.33
N LYS A 27 2.31 -18.69 10.88
CA LYS A 27 2.60 -18.63 12.32
C LYS A 27 2.55 -17.23 12.92
N LYS A 28 2.83 -16.20 12.11
CA LYS A 28 2.82 -14.80 12.53
C LYS A 28 1.40 -14.21 12.64
N GLY A 29 0.36 -14.94 12.21
CA GLY A 29 -1.04 -14.49 12.23
C GLY A 29 -1.50 -13.86 10.92
N ASP A 30 -2.53 -13.02 11.03
CA ASP A 30 -3.21 -12.43 9.87
C ASP A 30 -2.36 -11.39 9.16
N VAL A 31 -1.81 -11.81 8.01
CA VAL A 31 -0.93 -10.99 7.17
C VAL A 31 -1.66 -9.78 6.61
N LEU A 32 -2.86 -9.95 6.08
CA LEU A 32 -3.57 -8.88 5.38
C LEU A 32 -4.11 -7.84 6.38
N ALA A 33 -4.60 -8.29 7.54
CA ALA A 33 -5.01 -7.37 8.60
C ALA A 33 -3.83 -6.55 9.14
N THR A 34 -2.67 -7.20 9.34
CA THR A 34 -1.45 -6.53 9.82
C THR A 34 -0.93 -5.53 8.77
N ALA A 35 -0.89 -5.93 7.51
CA ALA A 35 -0.48 -5.06 6.39
C ALA A 35 -1.42 -3.87 6.21
N ARG A 36 -2.74 -4.08 6.36
CA ARG A 36 -3.74 -3.00 6.34
C ARG A 36 -3.46 -1.95 7.40
N TYR A 37 -3.26 -2.40 8.64
CA TYR A 37 -2.98 -1.52 9.77
C TYR A 37 -1.69 -0.74 9.54
N ALA A 38 -0.61 -1.42 9.13
CA ALA A 38 0.67 -0.79 8.87
C ALA A 38 0.58 0.27 7.75
N GLY A 39 -0.10 -0.04 6.64
CA GLY A 39 -0.32 0.92 5.55
C GLY A 39 -1.12 2.15 6.00
N VAL A 40 -2.16 1.98 6.81
CA VAL A 40 -2.93 3.11 7.37
C VAL A 40 -2.09 3.95 8.33
N GLN A 41 -1.20 3.36 9.13
CA GLN A 41 -0.33 4.14 10.01
C GLN A 41 0.78 4.86 9.24
N ALA A 42 1.24 4.30 8.11
CA ALA A 42 2.29 4.89 7.29
C ALA A 42 1.91 6.28 6.73
N THR A 43 0.63 6.51 6.43
CA THR A 43 0.17 7.83 5.97
C THR A 43 0.46 8.92 6.99
N LYS A 44 0.27 8.63 8.28
CA LYS A 44 0.53 9.59 9.37
C LYS A 44 2.01 9.89 9.60
N GLN A 45 2.89 9.03 9.08
CA GLN A 45 4.34 9.17 9.17
C GLN A 45 4.95 9.70 7.86
N THR A 46 4.15 9.95 6.82
CA THR A 46 4.68 10.30 5.49
C THR A 46 5.52 11.58 5.53
N ALA A 47 5.08 12.61 6.26
CA ALA A 47 5.81 13.87 6.40
C ALA A 47 7.19 13.73 7.08
N SER A 48 7.42 12.69 7.88
CA SER A 48 8.75 12.43 8.47
C SER A 48 9.66 11.59 7.56
N LEU A 49 9.08 10.93 6.54
CA LEU A 49 9.78 10.03 5.62
C LEU A 49 10.08 10.66 4.27
N VAL A 50 9.22 11.57 3.79
CA VAL A 50 9.29 12.18 2.45
C VAL A 50 9.37 13.70 2.57
N SER A 51 10.47 14.27 2.08
CA SER A 51 10.89 15.66 2.38
C SER A 51 9.91 16.77 1.99
N GLU A 52 9.01 16.54 1.03
CA GLU A 52 8.05 17.54 0.54
C GLU A 52 6.60 17.22 0.94
N ALA A 53 6.39 16.19 1.77
CA ALA A 53 5.04 15.85 2.23
C ALA A 53 4.61 16.74 3.40
N ASP A 54 3.52 17.47 3.21
CA ASP A 54 2.90 18.27 4.28
C ASP A 54 2.32 17.37 5.38
N LEU A 55 2.37 17.87 6.62
CA LEU A 55 1.69 17.21 7.74
C LEU A 55 0.18 17.48 7.66
N LEU A 56 -0.60 16.43 7.46
CA LEU A 56 -2.06 16.55 7.30
C LEU A 56 -2.82 16.23 8.58
N SER A 57 -3.74 17.13 8.93
CA SER A 57 -4.53 17.09 10.16
C SER A 57 -5.59 15.97 10.17
N SER A 58 -6.13 15.62 8.99
CA SER A 58 -7.12 14.56 8.83
C SER A 58 -7.00 13.89 7.47
N LEU A 59 -6.88 12.56 7.49
CA LEU A 59 -6.88 11.70 6.31
C LEU A 59 -7.93 10.61 6.48
N ARG A 60 -8.73 10.36 5.43
CA ARG A 60 -9.45 9.09 5.27
C ARG A 60 -8.57 8.17 4.45
N VAL A 61 -8.31 6.98 4.97
CA VAL A 61 -7.40 6.02 4.35
C VAL A 61 -8.07 4.66 4.30
N THR A 62 -8.08 4.05 3.12
CA THR A 62 -8.38 2.64 2.94
C THR A 62 -7.18 1.94 2.32
N VAL A 63 -6.95 0.69 2.73
CA VAL A 63 -5.97 -0.21 2.13
C VAL A 63 -6.68 -1.53 1.87
N GLU A 64 -6.74 -1.93 0.61
CA GLU A 64 -7.43 -3.12 0.13
C GLU A 64 -6.44 -4.06 -0.55
N PHE A 65 -6.79 -5.36 -0.54
CA PHE A 65 -5.93 -6.41 -1.06
C PHE A 65 -6.73 -7.34 -1.97
N GLU A 66 -6.13 -7.74 -3.07
CA GLU A 66 -6.60 -8.82 -3.93
C GLU A 66 -5.53 -9.91 -3.98
N VAL A 67 -5.88 -11.11 -3.53
CA VAL A 67 -4.96 -12.26 -3.50
C VAL A 67 -5.15 -13.08 -4.77
N ALA A 68 -4.14 -13.08 -5.63
CA ALA A 68 -4.08 -13.89 -6.83
C ALA A 68 -3.28 -15.19 -6.56
N GLU A 69 -3.06 -15.99 -7.61
CA GLU A 69 -2.36 -17.27 -7.49
C GLU A 69 -0.90 -17.11 -7.08
N THR A 70 -0.21 -16.07 -7.56
CA THR A 70 1.25 -15.87 -7.33
C THR A 70 1.61 -14.44 -6.95
N TRP A 71 0.62 -13.62 -6.61
CA TRP A 71 0.85 -12.28 -6.09
C TRP A 71 -0.30 -11.79 -5.23
N ILE A 72 -0.05 -10.70 -4.52
CA ILE A 72 -1.06 -9.91 -3.81
C ILE A 72 -0.99 -8.49 -4.36
N ASP A 73 -2.11 -8.02 -4.92
CA ASP A 73 -2.28 -6.62 -5.29
C ASP A 73 -2.73 -5.82 -4.07
N ILE A 74 -2.18 -4.61 -3.93
CA ILE A 74 -2.45 -3.67 -2.84
C ILE A 74 -2.95 -2.38 -3.47
N GLU A 75 -4.09 -1.87 -3.00
CA GLU A 75 -4.57 -0.55 -3.36
C GLU A 75 -4.76 0.29 -2.10
N ALA A 76 -4.15 1.47 -2.05
CA ALA A 76 -4.41 2.45 -1.00
C ALA A 76 -5.12 3.67 -1.59
N ARG A 77 -6.23 4.06 -0.96
CA ARG A 77 -6.96 5.29 -1.28
C ARG A 77 -6.79 6.27 -0.11
N VAL A 78 -6.41 7.50 -0.41
CA VAL A 78 -6.19 8.56 0.58
C VAL A 78 -6.97 9.80 0.17
N ASP A 79 -7.85 10.26 1.05
CA ASP A 79 -8.56 11.52 0.93
C ASP A 79 -8.12 12.47 2.05
N GLY A 80 -7.66 13.67 1.67
CA GLY A 80 -7.30 14.74 2.59
C GLY A 80 -8.34 15.86 2.61
N SER A 81 -8.55 16.49 3.77
CA SER A 81 -9.47 17.62 3.90
C SER A 81 -8.95 18.93 3.30
N GLU A 82 -7.67 19.00 2.97
CA GLU A 82 -6.96 20.21 2.55
C GLU A 82 -6.62 20.19 1.05
N ARG A 83 -6.16 21.32 0.50
CA ARG A 83 -5.72 21.47 -0.91
C ARG A 83 -4.26 21.01 -1.11
N THR A 84 -3.84 19.99 -0.39
CA THR A 84 -2.47 19.47 -0.38
C THR A 84 -2.38 18.19 -1.19
N GLY A 85 -1.20 17.92 -1.74
CA GLY A 85 -0.91 16.68 -2.45
C GLY A 85 -0.93 15.50 -1.47
N VAL A 86 -1.84 14.55 -1.70
CA VAL A 86 -1.95 13.31 -0.91
C VAL A 86 -1.29 12.12 -1.62
N GLU A 87 -0.67 12.34 -2.77
CA GLU A 87 0.05 11.34 -3.56
C GLU A 87 1.16 10.64 -2.75
N PRO A 88 2.05 11.35 -2.03
CA PRO A 88 3.11 10.69 -1.25
C PRO A 88 2.53 9.81 -0.13
N HIS A 89 1.38 10.20 0.42
CA HIS A 89 0.70 9.47 1.49
C HIS A 89 0.15 8.14 0.97
N ALA A 90 -0.47 8.14 -0.22
CA ALA A 90 -0.96 6.91 -0.85
C ALA A 90 0.19 5.96 -1.22
N LEU A 91 1.30 6.50 -1.78
CA LEU A 91 2.49 5.71 -2.10
C LEU A 91 3.15 5.10 -0.85
N CYS A 92 3.28 5.88 0.23
CA CYS A 92 3.79 5.36 1.50
C CYS A 92 2.90 4.26 2.07
N ALA A 93 1.57 4.39 1.98
CA ALA A 93 0.64 3.37 2.46
C ALA A 93 0.84 2.02 1.75
N VAL A 94 0.87 1.99 0.41
CA VAL A 94 1.08 0.74 -0.33
C VAL A 94 2.47 0.16 -0.10
N MET A 95 3.50 1.00 0.01
CA MET A 95 4.86 0.54 0.25
C MET A 95 5.04 -0.12 1.62
N VAL A 96 4.51 0.50 2.67
CA VAL A 96 4.60 -0.07 4.02
C VAL A 96 3.72 -1.31 4.17
N ALA A 97 2.55 -1.34 3.53
CA ALA A 97 1.73 -2.55 3.46
C ALA A 97 2.50 -3.70 2.77
N ALA A 98 3.15 -3.43 1.63
CA ALA A 98 3.96 -4.42 0.91
C ALA A 98 5.15 -4.94 1.75
N LEU A 99 5.89 -4.04 2.40
CA LEU A 99 7.00 -4.40 3.30
C LEU A 99 6.50 -5.25 4.48
N THR A 100 5.30 -4.96 4.97
CA THR A 100 4.68 -5.74 6.06
C THR A 100 4.31 -7.14 5.59
N ILE A 101 3.73 -7.30 4.39
CA ILE A 101 3.49 -8.63 3.79
C ILE A 101 4.81 -9.39 3.69
N TYR A 102 5.87 -8.73 3.19
CA TYR A 102 7.19 -9.34 3.10
C TYR A 102 7.70 -9.81 4.47
N ASP A 103 7.65 -8.95 5.51
CA ASP A 103 8.12 -9.35 6.85
C ASP A 103 7.33 -10.54 7.41
N MET A 104 6.02 -10.54 7.20
CA MET A 104 5.13 -11.59 7.70
C MET A 104 5.37 -12.94 6.98
N CYS A 105 5.81 -12.92 5.73
CA CYS A 105 5.96 -14.12 4.90
C CYS A 105 7.43 -14.57 4.70
N LYS A 106 8.44 -13.74 4.97
CA LYS A 106 9.87 -14.01 4.68
C LYS A 106 10.45 -15.30 5.29
N ALA A 107 9.78 -15.84 6.30
CA ALA A 107 10.20 -17.10 6.92
C ALA A 107 9.88 -18.33 6.04
N VAL A 108 8.82 -18.26 5.24
CA VAL A 108 8.38 -19.34 4.35
C VAL A 108 8.72 -19.09 2.88
N ASP A 109 8.92 -17.82 2.50
CA ASP A 109 9.23 -17.43 1.14
C ASP A 109 10.17 -16.22 1.13
N ARG A 110 11.42 -16.41 0.67
CA ARG A 110 12.41 -15.34 0.56
C ARG A 110 12.58 -14.81 -0.86
N THR A 111 11.79 -15.34 -1.80
CA THR A 111 11.87 -14.99 -3.22
C THR A 111 10.89 -13.88 -3.61
N MET A 112 10.10 -13.40 -2.64
CA MET A 112 9.12 -12.36 -2.86
C MET A 112 9.73 -11.09 -3.44
N MET A 113 9.00 -10.43 -4.33
CA MET A 113 9.39 -9.13 -4.89
C MET A 113 8.26 -8.13 -4.67
N ILE A 114 8.63 -6.92 -4.26
CA ILE A 114 7.73 -5.77 -4.19
C ILE A 114 7.95 -4.96 -5.46
N GLY A 115 6.88 -4.66 -6.20
CA GLY A 115 6.97 -3.95 -7.47
C GLY A 115 5.64 -3.31 -7.88
N SER A 116 5.60 -2.80 -9.11
CA SER A 116 4.43 -2.13 -9.69
C SER A 116 3.85 -1.05 -8.78
N VAL A 117 4.74 -0.26 -8.16
CA VAL A 117 4.37 0.80 -7.23
C VAL A 117 4.12 2.08 -8.03
N GLU A 118 2.87 2.50 -8.11
CA GLU A 118 2.48 3.62 -8.96
C GLU A 118 1.26 4.37 -8.41
N LEU A 119 1.11 5.62 -8.82
CA LEU A 119 -0.13 6.36 -8.65
C LEU A 119 -1.10 5.97 -9.76
N HIS A 120 -2.30 5.57 -9.36
CA HIS A 120 -3.37 5.17 -10.27
C HIS A 120 -4.33 6.34 -10.55
N GLN A 121 -4.66 7.15 -9.54
CA GLN A 121 -5.57 8.31 -9.67
C GLN A 121 -5.14 9.44 -8.71
N THR A 122 -5.33 10.70 -9.12
CA THR A 122 -5.22 11.88 -8.24
C THR A 122 -6.29 12.91 -8.61
N SER A 123 -6.65 13.79 -7.68
CA SER A 123 -7.56 14.93 -7.91
C SER A 123 -7.07 15.87 -9.01
N ASP A 124 -5.76 15.95 -9.21
CA ASP A 124 -5.12 16.81 -10.21
C ASP A 124 -4.90 16.11 -11.57
N SER A 125 -5.56 14.99 -11.82
CA SER A 125 -5.38 14.23 -13.06
C SER A 125 -5.90 14.99 -14.30
N GLN A 126 -5.01 15.80 -14.90
CA GLN A 126 -4.81 15.63 -16.34
C GLN A 126 -4.17 14.26 -16.57
N PRO A 127 -4.65 13.46 -17.53
CA PRO A 127 -4.03 12.18 -17.84
C PRO A 127 -2.59 12.45 -18.30
N HIS A 128 -1.60 11.92 -17.58
CA HIS A 128 -0.25 11.77 -18.13
C HIS A 128 -0.35 10.80 -19.30
N ARG A 129 -0.57 11.35 -20.50
CA ARG A 129 -0.34 10.66 -21.76
C ARG A 129 1.13 10.27 -21.80
N GLY A 130 1.37 8.96 -21.74
CA GLY A 130 2.42 8.24 -22.45
C GLY A 130 3.87 8.66 -22.24
N LEU A 131 4.69 7.67 -21.89
CA LEU A 131 5.95 7.45 -22.60
C LEU A 131 5.78 6.21 -23.47
#